data_AF-A0A913WWS9-F1
#
_entry.id   AF-A0A913WWS9-F1
#
_cell.length_a   1.000
_cell.length_b   1.000
_cell.length_c   1.000
_cell.angle_alpha   90.00
_cell.angle_beta   90.00
_cell.angle_gamma   90.00
#
_symmetry.space_group_name_H-M   'P 1'
#
loop_
_entity.id
_entity.type
_entity.pdbx_description
1 polymer ?
#
loop_
_entity_poly.entity_id
_entity_poly.type
_entity_poly.pdbx_seq_one_letter_code
_entity_poly.pdbx_strand_id
1 'polypeptide(L)'
;MKLLIVNMKHKVTVRFGPYVSCGLLEHRTARLEGLQEMLLSDSHTVDFIKIPDRDHVELVVHGEVVFTCKIQDLQYGGDGKLDPLCHKALEAVRKAY
;
A
#
# COMPACT_ATOMS: atom_id res chain seq x y z
N MET A 1 -1.55 -5.40 31.74
CA MET A 1 -0.50 -4.76 30.92
C MET A 1 -1.09 -4.37 29.58
N LYS A 2 -1.48 -3.10 29.40
CA LYS A 2 -1.74 -2.55 28.08
C LYS A 2 -0.38 -2.38 27.41
N LEU A 3 -0.09 -3.20 26.40
CA LEU A 3 1.04 -2.95 25.51
C LEU A 3 0.79 -1.55 24.94
N LEU A 4 1.62 -0.58 25.33
CA LEU A 4 1.72 0.68 24.60
C LEU A 4 2.13 0.25 23.20
N ILE A 5 1.18 0.22 22.26
CA ILE A 5 1.50 0.18 20.84
C ILE A 5 2.20 1.51 20.59
N VAL A 6 3.52 1.51 20.76
CA VAL A 6 4.36 2.53 20.15
C VAL A 6 4.07 2.42 18.65
N ASN A 7 3.34 3.39 18.10
CA ASN A 7 3.16 3.51 16.65
C ASN A 7 4.55 3.75 16.05
N MET A 8 5.25 2.66 15.73
CA MET A 8 6.51 2.70 15.01
C MET A 8 6.23 3.23 13.61
N LYS A 9 6.98 4.24 13.23
CA LYS A 9 6.81 4.91 11.95
C LYS A 9 7.77 4.26 10.96
N HIS A 10 7.22 3.57 9.97
CA HIS A 10 8.01 2.95 8.93
C HIS A 10 8.11 3.84 7.70
N LYS A 11 9.25 3.75 7.03
CA LYS A 11 9.37 4.13 5.63
C LYS A 11 8.85 2.97 4.79
N VAL A 12 7.76 3.19 4.07
CA VAL A 12 7.10 2.19 3.24
C VAL A 12 7.39 2.49 1.78
N THR A 13 7.93 1.50 1.07
CA THR A 13 8.09 1.57 -0.39
C THR A 13 7.02 0.72 -1.05
N VAL A 14 6.11 1.38 -1.77
CA VAL A 14 5.05 0.73 -2.55
C VAL A 14 5.61 0.44 -3.95
N ARG A 15 5.94 -0.82 -4.21
CA ARG A 15 6.33 -1.28 -5.54
C ARG A 15 5.07 -1.68 -6.29
N PHE A 16 4.82 -1.12 -7.46
CA PHE A 16 3.55 -1.34 -8.17
C PHE A 16 3.72 -1.55 -9.68
N GLY A 17 2.94 -2.50 -10.18
CA GLY A 17 2.82 -2.88 -11.56
C GLY A 17 1.96 -1.97 -12.41
N PRO A 18 2.07 -2.06 -13.75
CA PRO A 18 1.08 -1.48 -14.63
C PRO A 18 -0.23 -2.27 -14.54
N TYR A 19 -1.37 -1.60 -14.71
CA TYR A 19 -2.67 -2.26 -14.83
C TYR A 19 -3.50 -1.66 -15.95
N VAL A 20 -4.50 -2.43 -16.40
CA VAL A 20 -5.41 -1.98 -17.45
C VAL A 20 -6.45 -1.03 -16.87
N SER A 21 -6.52 0.18 -17.43
CA SER A 21 -7.59 1.14 -17.14
C SER A 21 -7.97 1.87 -18.43
N CYS A 22 -9.27 1.92 -18.73
CA CYS A 22 -9.77 2.44 -20.01
C CYS A 22 -9.09 1.82 -21.24
N GLY A 23 -8.78 0.52 -21.20
CA GLY A 23 -8.15 -0.21 -22.31
C GLY A 23 -6.63 -0.01 -22.46
N LEU A 24 -5.98 0.78 -21.60
CA LEU A 24 -4.53 1.04 -21.65
C LEU A 24 -3.83 0.37 -20.46
N LEU A 25 -2.72 -0.32 -20.73
CA LEU A 25 -1.85 -0.94 -19.73
C LEU A 25 -0.72 0.03 -19.36
N GLU A 26 -0.82 0.69 -18.21
CA GLU A 26 0.14 1.70 -17.76
C GLU A 26 0.32 1.68 -16.24
N HIS A 27 1.46 2.21 -15.76
CA HIS A 27 1.66 2.49 -14.35
C HIS A 27 0.83 3.70 -13.92
N ARG A 28 -0.16 3.48 -13.05
CA ARG A 28 -1.02 4.53 -12.51
C ARG A 28 -1.13 4.39 -11.00
N THR A 29 -1.29 5.51 -10.30
CA THR A 29 -1.39 5.53 -8.83
C THR A 29 -2.82 5.71 -8.34
N ALA A 30 -3.81 5.92 -9.20
CA ALA A 30 -5.19 6.22 -8.78
C ALA A 30 -5.81 5.17 -7.85
N ARG A 31 -5.50 3.87 -8.03
CA ARG A 31 -5.96 2.80 -7.12
C ARG A 31 -5.10 2.65 -5.85
N LEU A 32 -3.97 3.37 -5.77
CA LEU A 32 -3.08 3.41 -4.62
C LEU A 32 -3.38 4.60 -3.69
N GLU A 33 -4.23 5.55 -4.11
CA GLU A 33 -4.53 6.76 -3.33
C GLU A 33 -5.10 6.43 -1.94
N GLY A 34 -6.12 5.56 -1.86
CA GLY A 34 -6.68 5.16 -0.56
C GLY A 34 -5.68 4.43 0.34
N LEU A 35 -4.81 3.60 -0.25
CA LEU A 35 -3.74 2.93 0.50
C LEU A 35 -2.71 3.93 1.02
N GLN A 36 -2.29 4.89 0.18
CA GLN A 36 -1.37 5.95 0.56
C GLN A 36 -1.94 6.79 1.70
N GLU A 37 -3.20 7.23 1.60
CA GLU A 37 -3.85 8.04 2.63
C GLU A 37 -3.93 7.30 3.97
N MET A 38 -4.23 6.01 3.96
CA MET A 38 -4.26 5.18 5.18
C MET A 38 -2.87 5.08 5.84
N LEU A 39 -1.81 4.86 5.06
CA LEU A 39 -0.44 4.79 5.57
C LEU A 39 0.05 6.15 6.11
N LEU A 40 -0.22 7.23 5.38
CA LEU A 40 0.14 8.60 5.79
C LEU A 40 -0.62 9.02 7.05
N SER A 41 -1.91 8.70 7.14
CA SER A 41 -2.74 8.98 8.33
C SER A 41 -2.23 8.25 9.57
N ASP A 42 -1.59 7.09 9.40
CA ASP A 42 -0.92 6.38 10.50
C ASP A 42 0.51 6.87 10.79
N SER A 43 0.90 8.00 10.20
CA SER A 43 2.23 8.62 10.33
C SER A 43 3.40 7.83 9.72
N HIS A 44 3.14 6.93 8.78
CA HIS A 44 4.19 6.34 7.94
C HIS A 44 4.58 7.28 6.80
N THR A 45 5.73 7.05 6.18
CA THR A 45 6.11 7.70 4.92
C THR A 45 5.98 6.72 3.77
N VAL A 46 5.62 7.22 2.58
CA VAL A 46 5.30 6.39 1.40
C VAL A 46 6.11 6.87 0.20
N ASP A 47 6.85 5.96 -0.41
CA ASP A 47 7.52 6.15 -1.70
C ASP A 47 6.95 5.16 -2.72
N PHE A 48 6.78 5.59 -3.98
CA PHE A 48 6.30 4.73 -5.06
C PHE A 48 7.42 4.32 -6.01
N ILE A 49 7.51 3.02 -6.32
CA ILE A 49 8.45 2.47 -7.30
C ILE A 49 7.67 1.65 -8.34
N LYS A 50 7.84 1.98 -9.62
CA LYS A 50 7.26 1.21 -10.72
C LYS A 50 8.02 -0.10 -10.89
N ILE A 51 7.31 -1.22 -11.01
CA ILE A 51 7.85 -2.55 -11.34
C ILE A 51 7.18 -3.09 -12.61
N PRO A 52 7.83 -3.98 -13.38
CA PRO A 52 7.24 -4.52 -14.61
C PRO A 52 6.10 -5.52 -14.36
N ASP A 53 6.02 -6.10 -13.16
CA ASP A 53 5.05 -7.12 -12.79
C ASP A 53 3.63 -6.60 -12.85
N ARG A 54 2.89 -7.04 -13.88
CA ARG A 54 1.54 -6.57 -14.16
C ARG A 54 0.59 -6.83 -12.99
N ASP A 55 -0.27 -5.84 -12.73
CA ASP A 55 -1.33 -5.86 -11.73
C ASP A 55 -0.84 -6.09 -10.29
N HIS A 56 0.48 -6.12 -10.03
CA HIS A 56 1.06 -6.52 -8.75
C HIS A 56 1.40 -5.32 -7.87
N VAL A 57 1.20 -5.44 -6.56
CA VAL A 57 1.61 -4.43 -5.55
C VAL A 57 2.37 -5.12 -4.44
N GLU A 58 3.46 -4.52 -4.01
CA GLU A 58 4.24 -4.93 -2.84
C GLU A 58 4.42 -3.74 -1.91
N LEU A 59 4.22 -3.96 -0.61
CA LEU A 59 4.66 -3.04 0.43
C LEU A 59 5.98 -3.55 0.99
N VAL A 60 7.02 -2.73 0.87
CA VAL A 60 8.36 -3.03 1.37
C VAL A 60 8.66 -2.13 2.56
N VAL A 61 9.01 -2.75 3.69
CA VAL A 61 9.45 -2.07 4.91
C VAL A 61 10.78 -2.69 5.32
N HIS A 62 11.78 -1.85 5.61
CA HIS A 62 13.13 -2.30 5.99
C HIS A 62 13.77 -3.31 4.99
N GLY A 63 13.40 -3.23 3.72
CA GLY A 63 13.90 -4.12 2.66
C GLY A 63 13.14 -5.43 2.50
N GLU A 64 12.14 -5.71 3.34
CA GLU A 64 11.32 -6.92 3.28
C GLU A 64 9.91 -6.62 2.76
N VAL A 65 9.38 -7.52 1.93
CA VAL A 65 7.99 -7.45 1.45
C VAL A 65 7.07 -7.91 2.58
N VAL A 66 6.29 -6.99 3.14
CA VAL A 66 5.37 -7.27 4.27
C VAL A 66 3.94 -7.53 3.83
N PHE A 67 3.57 -7.11 2.62
CA PHE A 67 2.24 -7.30 2.07
C PHE A 67 2.27 -7.31 0.54
N THR A 68 1.40 -8.11 -0.07
CA THR A 68 1.16 -8.09 -1.51
C THR A 68 -0.32 -8.18 -1.84
N CYS A 69 -0.73 -7.55 -2.94
CA CYS A 69 -2.07 -7.71 -3.50
C CYS A 69 -2.07 -7.42 -5.00
N LYS A 70 -3.22 -7.64 -5.66
CA LYS A 70 -3.43 -7.10 -7.00
C LYS A 70 -3.93 -5.66 -6.91
N ILE A 71 -3.35 -4.77 -7.71
CA ILE A 71 -3.76 -3.36 -7.77
C ILE A 71 -5.22 -3.19 -8.20
N GLN A 72 -5.77 -4.11 -9.01
CA GLN A 72 -7.17 -4.06 -9.45
C GLN A 72 -8.17 -4.40 -8.34
N ASP A 73 -7.72 -5.09 -7.29
CA ASP A 73 -8.57 -5.42 -6.14
C ASP A 73 -8.71 -4.23 -5.18
N LEU A 74 -7.81 -3.24 -5.27
CA LEU A 74 -7.91 -1.98 -4.53
C LEU A 74 -9.01 -1.11 -5.13
N GLN A 75 -9.76 -0.44 -4.26
CA GLN A 75 -10.74 0.55 -4.67
C GLN A 75 -10.06 1.74 -5.37
N TYR A 76 -10.76 2.33 -6.34
CA TYR A 76 -10.24 3.46 -7.10
C TYR A 76 -10.40 4.76 -6.29
N GLY A 77 -9.30 5.48 -6.07
CA GLY A 77 -9.28 6.74 -5.33
C GLY A 77 -9.67 6.60 -3.85
N GLY A 78 -10.08 7.72 -3.26
CA GLY A 78 -10.64 7.78 -1.91
C GLY A 78 -9.61 7.75 -0.78
N ASP A 79 -10.10 7.54 0.45
CA ASP A 79 -9.31 7.59 1.68
C ASP A 79 -8.96 6.20 2.25
N GLY A 80 -9.30 5.12 1.52
CA GLY A 80 -9.00 3.74 1.89
C GLY A 80 -9.79 3.17 3.07
N LYS A 81 -10.63 3.97 3.75
CA LYS A 81 -11.32 3.52 4.99
C LYS A 81 -12.34 2.42 4.77
N LEU A 82 -12.93 2.34 3.57
CA LEU A 82 -13.89 1.31 3.19
C LEU A 82 -13.27 0.14 2.43
N ASP A 83 -11.96 0.20 2.16
CA ASP A 83 -11.25 -0.85 1.43
C ASP A 83 -10.61 -1.85 2.41
N PRO A 84 -11.09 -3.11 2.48
CA PRO A 84 -10.55 -4.12 3.38
C PRO A 84 -9.08 -4.48 3.08
N LEU A 85 -8.61 -4.30 1.85
CA LEU A 85 -7.19 -4.51 1.53
C LEU A 85 -6.31 -3.41 2.09
N CYS A 86 -6.78 -2.16 2.11
CA CYS A 86 -6.06 -1.06 2.76
C CYS A 86 -5.87 -1.31 4.26
N HIS A 87 -6.88 -1.85 4.95
CA HIS A 87 -6.76 -2.22 6.37
C HIS A 87 -5.76 -3.35 6.59
N LYS A 88 -5.80 -4.41 5.78
CA LYS A 88 -4.85 -5.53 5.85
C LYS A 88 -3.41 -5.07 5.60
N ALA A 89 -3.24 -4.21 4.61
CA ALA A 89 -1.97 -3.61 4.26
C ALA A 89 -1.39 -2.77 5.41
N LEU A 90 -2.21 -1.89 6.00
CA LEU A 90 -1.79 -1.09 7.15
C LEU A 90 -1.44 -1.97 8.36
N GLU A 91 -2.23 -3.00 8.65
CA GLU A 91 -1.94 -3.94 9.73
C GLU A 91 -0.61 -4.67 9.50
N ALA A 92 -0.31 -5.08 8.27
CA ALA A 92 0.96 -5.71 7.93
C ALA A 92 2.15 -4.75 8.13
N VAL A 93 2.01 -3.48 7.74
CA VAL A 93 3.04 -2.45 7.97
C VAL A 93 3.26 -2.19 9.46
N ARG A 94 2.21 -2.09 10.27
CA ARG A 94 2.32 -1.90 11.73
C ARG A 94 2.99 -3.07 12.46
N LYS A 95 2.91 -4.26 11.88
CA LYS A 95 3.55 -5.49 12.39
C LYS A 95 4.98 -5.66 11.88
N ALA A 96 5.43 -4.81 10.95
CA ALA A 96 6.81 -4.80 10.51
C ALA A 96 7.70 -4.31 11.66
N TYR A 97 8.83 -4.98 11.85
CA TYR A 97 9.74 -4.83 12.99
C TYR A 97 10.33 -3.42 13.14
#